data_AF-A0A1X0Q7E5-F1
#
_entry.id   AF-A0A1X0Q7E5-F1
#
_cell.length_a   1.000
_cell.length_b   1.000
_cell.length_c   1.000
_cell.angle_alpha   90.00
_cell.angle_beta   90.00
_cell.angle_gamma   90.00
#
_symmetry.space_group_name_H-M   'P 1'
#
loop_
_entity.id
_entity.type
_entity.pdbx_description
1 polymer ?
#
loop_
_entity_poly.entity_id
_entity_poly.type
_entity_poly.pdbx_seq_one_letter_code
_entity_poly.pdbx_strand_id
1 'polypeptide(L)'
;MKSKEPLKDKVFVFTGEMSMARDLAKEKVLVLGGRSTITVSSKTTHLVCGEDPGEKKIEKSKSLKVEIINEDEFLGMIQGALDNFNSSIEIDKIDLDSDVEELKLHDFKKDNLVTSVTWTEKYRPKCKSELVGNPSAINEIERYLKGEYKEAAALVSGSPGMGKTTAVGVICKELGFTLIEFNASDTRNKKMLVASLKSQTQNEGVGKKRVVVMDEVDGMSSDRGGVPELVQIIKKSKVPIICICNDRQSLNIRTLANYCVDIKFRKPVANSILPRLKEILKQEGKILPDSVLKEIICACNSDIRFIINTLQKNKDLKDIKNIEMTHKTPQLNIFETATQLFKSHSAERKLDLFFEDFSIMPLFVHENFAKKGFSKKSDLTLQQLAEVSDYISYGDVIDKSIHGTQQNYSLLPYYAVFSALLPTKNSKVVRPDFPSYLGITSSKNGNHRLLINVCSHLKYKDNCEKIRRYYAPIIVNELIKCICKNDTDGALDIIKSYELIKDDFDSLIKILKLTETYKSVPSKNKSAFTREYKKLKRVLPYFINEKVGEFNEE
;
A
#
# COMPACT_ATOMS: atom_id res chain seq x y z
N MET A 1 15.92 -6.49 46.31
CA MET A 1 17.31 -6.16 45.95
C MET A 1 17.32 -5.14 44.81
N LYS A 2 18.28 -4.21 44.77
CA LYS A 2 18.40 -3.19 43.69
C LYS A 2 18.60 -3.90 42.35
N SER A 3 17.69 -3.71 41.39
CA SER A 3 17.93 -4.14 40.01
C SER A 3 19.19 -3.43 39.49
N LYS A 4 20.25 -4.20 39.21
CA LYS A 4 21.45 -3.67 38.57
C LYS A 4 21.15 -3.48 37.08
N GLU A 5 20.46 -2.38 36.76
CA GLU A 5 20.38 -1.87 35.39
C GLU A 5 21.80 -1.47 34.96
N PRO A 6 22.48 -2.20 34.06
CA PRO A 6 23.92 -2.04 33.84
C PRO A 6 24.28 -0.72 33.16
N LEU A 7 23.34 -0.11 32.43
CA LEU A 7 23.50 1.17 31.74
C LEU A 7 22.69 2.30 32.37
N LYS A 8 22.25 2.15 33.62
CA LYS A 8 21.55 3.21 34.37
C LYS A 8 22.38 4.49 34.36
N ASP A 9 21.73 5.62 34.09
CA ASP A 9 22.31 6.97 33.97
C ASP A 9 23.24 7.23 32.77
N LYS A 10 23.41 6.26 31.85
CA LYS A 10 24.14 6.48 30.59
C LYS A 10 23.19 6.96 29.48
N VAL A 11 23.59 8.01 28.75
CA VAL A 11 22.84 8.62 27.66
C VAL A 11 23.67 8.56 26.37
N PHE A 12 23.16 7.87 25.36
CA PHE A 12 23.85 7.60 24.09
C PHE A 12 23.28 8.43 22.94
N VAL A 13 24.17 9.01 22.14
CA VAL A 13 23.86 9.66 20.86
C VAL A 13 24.61 8.95 19.74
N PHE A 14 23.94 8.66 18.63
CA PHE A 14 24.52 7.96 17.48
C PHE A 14 24.78 8.94 16.31
N THR A 15 25.92 8.79 15.62
CA THR A 15 26.33 9.59 14.45
C THR A 15 27.14 8.73 13.46
N GLY A 16 27.07 9.05 12.16
CA GLY A 16 27.72 8.25 11.09
C GLY A 16 26.90 7.03 10.63
N GLU A 17 27.32 6.42 9.52
CA GLU A 17 26.80 5.14 9.02
C GLU A 17 27.33 3.99 9.90
N MET A 18 26.42 3.18 10.44
CA MET A 18 26.73 2.09 11.36
C MET A 18 26.34 0.78 10.70
N SER A 19 27.10 -0.29 10.98
CA SER A 19 26.76 -1.64 10.51
C SER A 19 25.45 -2.15 11.14
N MET A 20 25.20 -1.78 12.40
CA MET A 20 23.94 -2.01 13.11
C MET A 20 22.93 -0.90 12.81
N ALA A 21 21.68 -1.28 12.54
CA ALA A 21 20.58 -0.34 12.44
C ALA A 21 20.43 0.49 13.74
N ARG A 22 20.41 1.82 13.61
CA ARG A 22 20.35 2.75 14.76
C ARG A 22 19.19 2.48 15.71
N ASP A 23 18.06 1.98 15.22
CA ASP A 23 16.91 1.66 16.08
C ASP A 23 17.15 0.42 16.93
N LEU A 24 17.81 -0.61 16.39
CA LEU A 24 18.22 -1.79 17.15
C LEU A 24 19.23 -1.42 18.24
N ALA A 25 20.16 -0.50 17.95
CA ALA A 25 21.12 0.01 18.93
C ALA A 25 20.42 0.76 20.08
N LYS A 26 19.38 1.55 19.77
CA LYS A 26 18.57 2.23 20.80
C LYS A 26 17.78 1.25 21.66
N GLU A 27 17.18 0.22 21.06
CA GLU A 27 16.45 -0.81 21.79
C GLU A 27 17.36 -1.55 22.77
N LYS A 28 18.56 -1.96 22.34
CA LYS A 28 19.54 -2.61 23.23
C LYS A 28 19.93 -1.73 24.41
N VAL A 29 20.15 -0.43 24.18
CA VAL A 29 20.45 0.54 25.25
C VAL A 29 19.29 0.69 26.23
N LEU A 30 18.05 0.75 25.72
CA LEU A 30 16.83 0.88 26.53
C LEU A 30 16.59 -0.36 27.40
N VAL A 31 16.78 -1.57 26.84
CA VAL A 31 16.62 -2.84 27.56
C VAL A 31 17.58 -2.95 28.75
N LEU A 32 18.79 -2.38 28.63
CA LEU A 32 19.80 -2.38 29.68
C LEU A 32 19.70 -1.17 30.64
N GLY A 33 18.61 -0.39 30.55
CA GLY A 33 18.33 0.74 31.45
C GLY A 33 18.99 2.07 31.09
N GLY A 34 19.61 2.16 29.91
CA GLY A 34 20.17 3.41 29.38
C GLY A 34 19.16 4.26 28.62
N ARG A 35 19.54 5.49 28.27
CA ARG A 35 18.71 6.40 27.44
C ARG A 35 19.40 6.71 26.12
N SER A 36 18.63 6.89 25.05
CA SER A 36 19.17 7.39 23.78
C SER A 36 18.50 8.69 23.35
N THR A 37 19.30 9.66 22.94
CA THR A 37 18.84 10.97 22.46
C THR A 37 19.40 11.28 21.07
N ILE A 38 18.74 12.17 20.33
CA ILE A 38 19.11 12.52 18.94
C ILE A 38 20.20 13.61 18.91
N THR A 39 20.16 14.52 19.89
CA THR A 39 21.05 15.67 20.02
C THR A 39 22.04 15.48 21.16
N VAL A 40 23.26 16.01 20.96
CA VAL A 40 24.28 16.09 22.00
C VAL A 40 23.93 17.24 22.95
N SER A 41 23.80 16.91 24.24
CA SER A 41 23.49 17.83 25.34
C SER A 41 24.50 17.64 26.48
N SER A 42 24.48 18.50 27.50
CA SER A 42 25.32 18.34 28.70
C SER A 42 25.01 17.08 29.51
N LYS A 43 23.88 16.41 29.25
CA LYS A 43 23.49 15.13 29.88
C LYS A 43 23.94 13.91 29.08
N THR A 44 24.51 14.11 27.88
CA THR A 44 24.97 13.01 27.02
C THR A 44 26.28 12.45 27.58
N THR A 45 26.36 11.14 27.78
CA THR A 45 27.57 10.51 28.32
C THR A 45 28.45 9.92 27.22
N HIS A 46 27.86 9.31 26.18
CA HIS A 46 28.62 8.67 25.10
C HIS A 46 28.09 9.10 23.71
N LEU A 47 29.01 9.38 22.79
CA LEU A 47 28.75 9.56 21.36
C LEU A 47 29.30 8.33 20.61
N VAL A 48 28.43 7.57 19.97
CA VAL A 48 28.81 6.42 19.14
C VAL A 48 29.00 6.88 17.70
N CYS A 49 30.22 6.73 17.18
CA CYS A 49 30.61 7.12 15.83
C CYS A 49 30.75 5.89 14.91
N GLY A 50 29.97 5.89 13.83
CA GLY A 50 30.17 5.00 12.67
C GLY A 50 31.03 5.66 11.58
N GLU A 51 31.01 5.10 10.37
CA GLU A 51 31.68 5.65 9.17
C GLU A 51 31.08 7.03 8.80
N ASP A 52 31.92 7.99 8.44
CA ASP A 52 31.56 9.40 8.16
C ASP A 52 30.67 10.07 9.24
N PRO A 53 31.17 10.23 10.48
CA PRO A 53 30.42 10.84 11.56
C PRO A 53 30.24 12.35 11.31
N GLY A 54 29.03 12.87 11.54
CA GLY A 54 28.73 14.28 11.27
C GLY A 54 29.58 15.25 12.11
N GLU A 55 30.40 16.07 11.44
CA GLU A 55 31.42 16.95 12.03
C GLU A 55 30.87 17.85 13.17
N LYS A 56 29.69 18.44 12.98
CA LYS A 56 29.03 19.31 13.96
C LYS A 56 28.73 18.62 15.30
N LYS A 57 28.47 17.30 15.30
CA LYS A 57 28.23 16.53 16.53
C LYS A 57 29.53 16.21 17.26
N ILE A 58 30.61 15.99 16.51
CA ILE A 58 31.94 15.71 17.07
C ILE A 58 32.50 16.95 17.77
N GLU A 59 32.42 18.11 17.12
CA GLU A 59 32.85 19.39 17.70
C GLU A 59 32.08 19.71 19.00
N LYS A 60 30.76 19.49 18.97
CA LYS A 60 29.90 19.70 20.14
C LYS A 60 30.16 18.70 21.27
N SER A 61 30.54 17.46 20.96
CA SER A 61 30.93 16.47 21.96
C SER A 61 32.29 16.78 22.58
N LYS A 62 33.26 17.27 21.78
CA LYS A 62 34.57 17.72 22.28
C LYS A 62 34.45 18.91 23.23
N SER A 63 33.59 19.89 22.93
CA SER A 63 33.37 21.05 23.80
C SER A 63 32.65 20.70 25.10
N LEU A 64 31.78 19.68 25.09
CA LEU A 64 31.03 19.21 26.25
C LEU A 64 31.72 18.07 27.02
N LYS A 65 32.95 17.68 26.64
CA LYS A 65 33.72 16.55 27.23
C LYS A 65 32.94 15.22 27.26
N VAL A 66 32.17 14.95 26.20
CA VAL A 66 31.43 13.69 26.02
C VAL A 66 32.39 12.62 25.48
N GLU A 67 32.30 11.39 26.01
CA GLU A 67 33.13 10.26 25.58
C GLU A 67 32.75 9.81 24.16
N ILE A 68 33.73 9.71 23.26
CA ILE A 68 33.51 9.31 21.86
C ILE A 68 33.99 7.87 21.71
N ILE A 69 33.08 6.98 21.33
CA ILE A 69 33.36 5.54 21.17
C ILE A 69 33.03 5.10 19.74
N ASN A 70 33.73 4.06 19.27
CA ASN A 70 33.44 3.43 17.99
C ASN A 70 32.36 2.34 18.11
N GLU A 71 31.95 1.75 16.98
CA GLU A 71 30.91 0.73 16.94
C GLU A 71 31.30 -0.57 17.68
N ASP A 72 32.56 -1.00 17.57
CA ASP A 72 33.06 -2.22 18.22
C ASP A 72 33.14 -2.08 19.75
N GLU A 73 33.56 -0.91 20.24
CA GLU A 73 33.58 -0.55 21.66
C GLU A 73 32.16 -0.49 22.23
N PHE A 74 31.21 0.06 21.46
CA PHE A 74 29.80 0.05 21.83
C PHE A 74 29.26 -1.38 21.94
N LEU A 75 29.59 -2.27 20.99
CA LEU A 75 29.17 -3.67 21.04
C LEU A 75 29.80 -4.42 22.23
N GLY A 76 31.08 -4.20 22.50
CA GLY A 76 31.77 -4.77 23.67
C GLY A 76 31.14 -4.32 24.99
N MET A 77 30.76 -3.04 25.08
CA MET A 77 30.07 -2.47 26.24
C MET A 77 28.68 -3.09 26.47
N ILE A 78 27.92 -3.31 25.38
CA ILE A 78 26.60 -3.96 25.44
C ILE A 78 26.74 -5.44 25.84
N GLN A 79 27.74 -6.14 25.30
CA GLN A 79 27.97 -7.55 25.62
C GLN A 79 28.34 -7.73 27.09
N GLY A 80 29.29 -6.94 27.60
CA GLY A 80 29.65 -6.95 29.03
C GLY A 80 28.51 -6.52 29.96
N ALA A 81 27.61 -5.65 29.49
CA ALA A 81 26.39 -5.30 30.22
C ALA A 81 25.38 -6.46 30.25
N LEU A 82 25.22 -7.22 29.16
CA LEU A 82 24.37 -8.41 29.09
C LEU A 82 24.86 -9.53 30.00
N ASP A 83 26.17 -9.77 30.01
CA ASP A 83 26.77 -10.82 30.84
C ASP A 83 26.60 -10.50 32.33
N ASN A 84 26.77 -9.23 32.72
CA ASN A 84 26.49 -8.75 34.07
C ASN A 84 24.98 -8.83 34.42
N PHE A 85 24.10 -8.51 33.47
CA PHE A 85 22.65 -8.61 33.67
C PHE A 85 22.21 -10.05 33.93
N ASN A 86 22.73 -11.01 33.15
CA ASN A 86 22.43 -12.43 33.31
C ASN A 86 23.01 -13.03 34.59
N SER A 87 24.19 -12.56 35.05
CA SER A 87 24.80 -13.00 36.31
C SER A 87 24.07 -12.53 37.57
N SER A 88 23.22 -11.50 37.45
CA SER A 88 22.52 -10.89 38.59
C SER A 88 21.13 -11.48 38.90
N ILE A 89 20.74 -12.54 38.19
CA ILE A 89 19.54 -13.34 38.46
C ILE A 89 19.93 -14.49 39.40
N GLU A 90 20.24 -14.17 40.66
CA GLU A 90 20.13 -15.16 41.75
C GLU A 90 18.66 -15.20 42.19
N ILE A 91 18.04 -16.37 42.10
CA ILE A 91 16.67 -16.60 42.54
C ILE A 91 16.68 -16.60 44.07
N ASP A 92 16.42 -15.43 44.66
CA ASP A 92 16.06 -15.35 46.07
C ASP A 92 14.74 -16.10 46.28
N LYS A 93 14.78 -17.12 47.14
CA LYS A 93 13.59 -17.76 47.69
C LYS A 93 12.78 -16.71 48.43
N ILE A 94 11.65 -16.31 47.85
CA ILE A 94 10.61 -15.55 48.55
C ILE A 94 9.57 -16.56 49.01
N ASP A 95 9.49 -16.74 50.33
CA ASP A 95 8.42 -17.44 51.03
C ASP A 95 7.08 -16.78 50.70
N LEU A 96 6.23 -17.51 49.98
CA LEU A 96 4.79 -17.29 49.86
C LEU A 96 4.11 -18.66 49.92
N ASP A 97 4.19 -19.26 51.11
CA ASP A 97 3.31 -20.36 51.52
C ASP A 97 1.90 -19.80 51.71
N SER A 98 1.07 -19.93 50.68
CA SER A 98 -0.31 -20.41 50.75
C SER A 98 -0.99 -20.22 49.39
N ASP A 99 -1.54 -21.31 48.85
CA ASP A 99 -2.52 -21.35 47.74
C ASP A 99 -2.04 -21.64 46.32
N VAL A 100 -0.96 -22.44 46.14
CA VAL A 100 -0.71 -23.16 44.88
C VAL A 100 -0.26 -24.61 45.14
N GLU A 101 -1.11 -25.39 45.79
CA GLU A 101 -1.06 -26.85 45.66
C GLU A 101 -2.01 -27.30 44.56
N GLU A 102 -1.59 -27.17 43.30
CA GLU A 102 -1.94 -28.16 42.27
C GLU A 102 -1.07 -27.93 41.04
N LEU A 103 -0.46 -29.03 40.56
CA LEU A 103 0.41 -29.19 39.38
C LEU A 103 1.92 -29.25 39.67
N LYS A 104 2.31 -30.37 40.30
CA LYS A 104 3.67 -30.91 40.31
C LYS A 104 4.15 -31.23 38.89
N LEU A 105 5.39 -30.81 38.65
CA LEU A 105 6.39 -31.30 37.70
C LEU A 105 6.08 -32.67 37.05
N HIS A 106 5.91 -32.65 35.72
CA HIS A 106 6.41 -33.72 34.87
C HIS A 106 7.51 -33.16 33.95
N ASP A 107 8.74 -33.59 34.24
CA ASP A 107 9.89 -33.75 33.34
C ASP A 107 10.15 -32.66 32.27
N PHE A 108 10.78 -31.56 32.67
CA PHE A 108 11.61 -30.79 31.73
C PHE A 108 12.98 -31.46 31.57
N LYS A 109 13.05 -32.46 30.69
CA LYS A 109 14.33 -32.94 30.14
C LYS A 109 14.99 -31.83 29.31
N LYS A 110 16.30 -31.80 29.45
CA LYS A 110 17.28 -30.79 29.02
C LYS A 110 17.56 -30.79 27.50
N ASP A 111 16.54 -30.92 26.66
CA ASP A 111 16.70 -31.09 25.19
C ASP A 111 16.21 -29.90 24.31
N ASN A 112 15.69 -28.81 24.88
CA ASN A 112 15.12 -27.71 24.08
C ASN A 112 16.01 -26.45 23.98
N LEU A 113 17.26 -26.63 23.53
CA LEU A 113 18.05 -25.54 22.91
C LEU A 113 18.17 -25.73 21.39
N VAL A 114 17.23 -26.46 20.77
CA VAL A 114 16.97 -26.35 19.33
C VAL A 114 16.10 -25.11 19.15
N THR A 115 16.65 -24.07 18.54
CA THR A 115 15.88 -22.94 18.00
C THR A 115 14.64 -23.47 17.29
N SER A 116 13.44 -23.26 17.87
CA SER A 116 12.20 -23.84 17.37
C SER A 116 11.78 -23.15 16.08
N VAL A 117 12.36 -23.57 14.95
CA VAL A 117 11.98 -23.12 13.61
C VAL A 117 10.50 -23.47 13.39
N THR A 118 9.71 -22.51 12.89
CA THR A 118 8.30 -22.75 12.57
C THR A 118 8.16 -23.83 11.50
N TRP A 119 7.09 -24.62 11.56
CA TRP A 119 6.81 -25.65 10.56
C TRP A 119 6.70 -25.06 9.15
N THR A 120 6.23 -23.82 9.04
CA THR A 120 6.14 -23.08 7.76
C THR A 120 7.49 -22.86 7.09
N GLU A 121 8.57 -22.69 7.86
CA GLU A 121 9.94 -22.59 7.33
C GLU A 121 10.61 -23.96 7.21
N LYS A 122 10.44 -24.83 8.22
CA LYS A 122 10.99 -26.20 8.22
C LYS A 122 10.54 -27.00 6.99
N TYR A 123 9.27 -26.85 6.61
CA TYR A 123 8.62 -27.56 5.49
C TYR A 123 8.43 -26.70 4.24
N ARG A 124 9.12 -25.55 4.15
CA ARG A 124 9.06 -24.68 2.97
C ARG A 124 9.52 -25.47 1.72
N PRO A 125 8.69 -25.56 0.67
CA PRO A 125 9.02 -26.31 -0.55
C PRO A 125 10.40 -25.99 -1.12
N LYS A 126 11.19 -27.03 -1.44
CA LYS A 126 12.55 -26.89 -1.97
C LYS A 126 12.67 -27.15 -3.47
N CYS A 127 11.73 -27.90 -4.02
CA CYS A 127 11.68 -28.29 -5.43
C CYS A 127 10.25 -28.23 -5.98
N LYS A 128 10.11 -28.24 -7.30
CA LYS A 128 8.82 -28.08 -7.99
C LYS A 128 7.78 -29.15 -7.61
N SER A 129 8.22 -30.38 -7.30
CA SER A 129 7.34 -31.48 -6.89
C SER A 129 6.71 -31.28 -5.50
N GLU A 130 7.32 -30.45 -4.64
CA GLU A 130 6.78 -30.13 -3.31
C GLU A 130 5.77 -28.97 -3.33
N LEU A 131 5.63 -28.26 -4.44
CA LEU A 131 4.67 -27.17 -4.58
C LEU A 131 3.25 -27.72 -4.69
N VAL A 132 2.34 -27.19 -3.86
CA VAL A 132 0.97 -27.66 -3.76
C VAL A 132 0.03 -26.79 -4.59
N GLY A 133 -0.63 -27.40 -5.58
CA GLY A 133 -1.65 -26.75 -6.41
C GLY A 133 -1.09 -25.79 -7.47
N ASN A 134 -2.01 -25.15 -8.22
CA ASN A 134 -1.69 -24.18 -9.27
C ASN A 134 -0.65 -24.62 -10.33
N PRO A 135 -0.74 -25.84 -10.91
CA PRO A 135 0.24 -26.31 -11.89
C PRO A 135 0.32 -25.41 -13.14
N SER A 136 -0.82 -24.82 -13.56
CA SER A 136 -0.86 -23.86 -14.68
C SER A 136 -0.02 -22.62 -14.39
N ALA A 137 -0.19 -22.02 -13.21
CA ALA A 137 0.52 -20.79 -12.84
C ALA A 137 2.03 -21.05 -12.66
N ILE A 138 2.40 -22.20 -12.09
CA ILE A 138 3.79 -22.64 -11.95
C ILE A 138 4.43 -22.77 -13.35
N ASN A 139 3.75 -23.41 -14.29
CA ASN A 139 4.24 -23.56 -15.66
C ASN A 139 4.30 -22.21 -16.39
N GLU A 140 3.37 -21.28 -16.15
CA GLU A 140 3.42 -19.92 -16.71
C GLU A 140 4.63 -19.12 -16.22
N ILE A 141 4.98 -19.22 -14.92
CA ILE A 141 6.21 -18.59 -14.38
C ILE A 141 7.44 -19.16 -15.08
N GLU A 142 7.48 -20.48 -15.31
CA GLU A 142 8.58 -21.14 -15.99
C GLU A 142 8.71 -20.69 -17.45
N ARG A 143 7.61 -20.63 -18.19
CA ARG A 143 7.56 -20.14 -19.58
C ARG A 143 7.99 -18.68 -19.69
N TYR A 144 7.55 -17.85 -18.75
CA TYR A 144 7.99 -16.46 -18.64
C TYR A 144 9.51 -16.35 -18.46
N LEU A 145 10.08 -17.09 -17.51
CA LEU A 145 11.53 -17.08 -17.26
C LEU A 145 12.35 -17.69 -18.42
N LYS A 146 11.76 -18.56 -19.24
CA LYS A 146 12.35 -19.09 -20.47
C LYS A 146 12.34 -18.10 -21.64
N GLY A 147 11.65 -16.97 -21.52
CA GLY A 147 11.57 -15.93 -22.55
C GLY A 147 10.49 -16.17 -23.60
N GLU A 148 9.43 -16.93 -23.28
CA GLU A 148 8.31 -17.19 -24.20
C GLU A 148 7.34 -15.99 -24.32
N TYR A 149 7.55 -14.92 -23.55
CA TYR A 149 6.69 -13.73 -23.52
C TYR A 149 7.46 -12.47 -23.95
N LYS A 150 6.74 -11.48 -24.47
CA LYS A 150 7.32 -10.20 -24.94
C LYS A 150 7.44 -9.19 -23.81
N GLU A 151 6.61 -9.31 -22.80
CA GLU A 151 6.57 -8.43 -21.63
C GLU A 151 7.81 -8.63 -20.76
N ALA A 152 8.41 -7.53 -20.30
CA ALA A 152 9.62 -7.55 -19.46
C ALA A 152 9.32 -7.87 -17.97
N ALA A 153 8.04 -7.96 -17.61
CA ALA A 153 7.60 -8.23 -16.25
C ALA A 153 6.47 -9.27 -16.22
N ALA A 154 6.39 -10.03 -15.12
CA ALA A 154 5.25 -10.86 -14.77
C ALA A 154 4.62 -10.39 -13.46
N LEU A 155 3.29 -10.49 -13.34
CA LEU A 155 2.53 -10.16 -12.15
C LEU A 155 1.90 -11.45 -11.60
N VAL A 156 2.36 -11.88 -10.44
CA VAL A 156 1.83 -13.05 -9.72
C VAL A 156 0.83 -12.57 -8.68
N SER A 157 -0.45 -12.85 -8.91
CA SER A 157 -1.55 -12.41 -8.04
C SER A 157 -2.28 -13.59 -7.40
N GLY A 158 -2.77 -13.43 -6.17
CA GLY A 158 -3.59 -14.44 -5.51
C GLY A 158 -3.65 -14.26 -3.99
N SER A 159 -4.53 -14.99 -3.32
CA SER A 159 -4.70 -14.91 -1.86
C SER A 159 -3.37 -15.14 -1.09
N PRO A 160 -3.25 -14.62 0.14
CA PRO A 160 -2.08 -14.89 0.98
C PRO A 160 -1.94 -16.38 1.30
N GLY A 161 -0.71 -16.81 1.62
CA GLY A 161 -0.44 -18.18 2.06
C GLY A 161 -0.56 -19.28 0.99
N MET A 162 -0.66 -18.88 -0.28
CA MET A 162 -0.77 -19.75 -1.46
C MET A 162 0.57 -20.24 -2.02
N GLY A 163 1.69 -19.80 -1.45
CA GLY A 163 3.04 -20.15 -1.92
C GLY A 163 3.54 -19.35 -3.12
N LYS A 164 3.02 -18.13 -3.37
CA LYS A 164 3.46 -17.25 -4.48
C LYS A 164 4.98 -16.99 -4.46
N THR A 165 5.48 -16.42 -3.36
CA THR A 165 6.90 -16.13 -3.14
C THR A 165 7.75 -17.39 -3.22
N THR A 166 7.29 -18.49 -2.59
CA THR A 166 7.99 -19.77 -2.62
C THR A 166 8.06 -20.39 -4.01
N ALA A 167 6.97 -20.35 -4.78
CA ALA A 167 6.93 -20.88 -6.14
C ALA A 167 7.91 -20.15 -7.05
N VAL A 168 7.93 -18.81 -7.00
CA VAL A 168 8.89 -17.99 -7.76
C VAL A 168 10.33 -18.36 -7.37
N GLY A 169 10.63 -18.44 -6.08
CA GLY A 169 11.97 -18.80 -5.59
C GLY A 169 12.43 -20.20 -6.05
N VAL A 170 11.56 -21.20 -5.96
CA VAL A 170 11.84 -22.58 -6.38
C VAL A 170 12.11 -22.66 -7.89
N ILE A 171 11.25 -22.04 -8.70
CA ILE A 171 11.39 -22.08 -10.18
C ILE A 171 12.65 -21.32 -10.63
N CYS A 172 12.94 -20.17 -10.02
CA CYS A 172 14.17 -19.42 -10.32
C CYS A 172 15.41 -20.26 -10.02
N LYS A 173 15.44 -20.94 -8.87
CA LYS A 173 16.55 -21.82 -8.48
C LYS A 173 16.72 -23.00 -9.44
N GLU A 174 15.62 -23.63 -9.86
CA GLU A 174 15.63 -24.75 -10.80
C GLU A 174 16.15 -24.37 -12.19
N LEU A 175 15.80 -23.17 -12.66
CA LEU A 175 16.28 -22.61 -13.93
C LEU A 175 17.68 -21.96 -13.84
N GLY A 176 18.32 -22.00 -12.67
CA GLY A 176 19.66 -21.45 -12.44
C GLY A 176 19.74 -19.92 -12.41
N PHE A 177 18.63 -19.24 -12.11
CA PHE A 177 18.61 -17.79 -11.91
C PHE A 177 19.07 -17.40 -10.49
N THR A 178 19.82 -16.31 -10.40
CA THR A 178 20.09 -15.63 -9.13
C THR A 178 18.94 -14.69 -8.80
N LEU A 179 18.21 -15.03 -7.74
CA LEU A 179 17.05 -14.28 -7.25
C LEU A 179 17.50 -13.05 -6.45
N ILE A 180 16.98 -11.87 -6.78
CA ILE A 180 17.14 -10.64 -5.98
C ILE A 180 15.75 -10.23 -5.53
N GLU A 181 15.44 -10.48 -4.26
CA GLU A 181 14.13 -10.21 -3.67
C GLU A 181 14.12 -8.85 -2.96
N PHE A 182 13.12 -8.04 -3.28
CA PHE A 182 12.82 -6.78 -2.61
C PHE A 182 11.40 -6.85 -2.06
N ASN A 183 11.25 -6.60 -0.76
CA ASN A 183 9.92 -6.41 -0.18
C ASN A 183 9.49 -4.96 -0.38
N ALA A 184 8.41 -4.75 -1.12
CA ALA A 184 7.96 -3.41 -1.49
C ALA A 184 7.17 -2.69 -0.38
N SER A 185 6.74 -3.40 0.67
CA SER A 185 6.11 -2.81 1.86
C SER A 185 7.11 -2.21 2.85
N ASP A 186 8.39 -2.59 2.76
CA ASP A 186 9.43 -2.18 3.70
C ASP A 186 10.17 -0.92 3.19
N THR A 187 9.54 0.24 3.32
CA THR A 187 9.98 1.51 2.71
C THR A 187 10.77 2.42 3.65
N ARG A 188 11.88 1.94 4.20
CA ARG A 188 12.99 2.85 4.57
C ARG A 188 13.85 3.08 3.32
N ASN A 189 13.63 4.23 2.68
CA ASN A 189 14.29 4.75 1.48
C ASN A 189 13.91 4.12 0.12
N LYS A 190 12.76 4.55 -0.40
CA LYS A 190 12.33 4.46 -1.81
C LYS A 190 13.42 4.80 -2.85
N LYS A 191 14.27 5.79 -2.56
CA LYS A 191 15.41 6.16 -3.43
C LYS A 191 16.49 5.07 -3.47
N MET A 192 16.71 4.38 -2.35
CA MET A 192 17.67 3.27 -2.27
C MET A 192 17.15 2.03 -3.00
N LEU A 193 15.87 1.67 -2.84
CA LEU A 193 15.29 0.57 -3.62
C LEU A 193 15.41 0.82 -5.13
N VAL A 194 15.05 2.02 -5.58
CA VAL A 194 15.15 2.38 -7.00
C VAL A 194 16.61 2.47 -7.48
N ALA A 195 17.54 2.97 -6.66
CA ALA A 195 18.97 3.00 -6.99
C ALA A 195 19.56 1.60 -7.08
N SER A 196 19.26 0.73 -6.10
CA SER A 196 19.65 -0.67 -6.08
C SER A 196 19.08 -1.41 -7.29
N LEU A 197 17.80 -1.23 -7.60
CA LEU A 197 17.16 -1.81 -8.78
C LEU A 197 17.78 -1.32 -10.09
N LYS A 198 18.05 -0.02 -10.22
CA LYS A 198 18.71 0.54 -11.42
C LYS A 198 20.13 0.00 -11.59
N SER A 199 20.91 -0.09 -10.51
CA SER A 199 22.26 -0.65 -10.57
C SER A 199 22.25 -2.15 -10.95
N GLN A 200 21.29 -2.91 -10.43
CA GLN A 200 21.18 -4.35 -10.68
C GLN A 200 20.58 -4.69 -12.04
N THR A 201 19.73 -3.83 -12.60
CA THR A 201 19.13 -4.00 -13.95
C THR A 201 20.06 -3.55 -15.08
N GLN A 202 21.08 -2.71 -14.79
CA GLN A 202 22.04 -2.21 -15.78
C GLN A 202 23.37 -2.97 -15.82
N ASN A 203 23.78 -3.61 -14.72
CA ASN A 203 25.04 -4.36 -14.67
C ASN A 203 24.92 -5.72 -15.37
N GLU A 204 25.28 -5.80 -16.65
CA GLU A 204 25.51 -7.03 -17.42
C GLU A 204 26.82 -7.73 -16.95
N GLY A 205 26.78 -8.28 -15.74
CA GLY A 205 27.87 -9.09 -15.20
C GLY A 205 27.87 -10.48 -15.82
N VAL A 206 29.01 -10.87 -16.42
CA VAL A 206 29.26 -12.15 -17.09
C VAL A 206 28.88 -13.33 -16.19
N GLY A 207 27.97 -14.19 -16.67
CA GLY A 207 27.83 -15.57 -16.22
C GLY A 207 26.64 -15.97 -15.33
N LYS A 208 25.85 -15.04 -14.75
CA LYS A 208 24.67 -15.42 -13.94
C LYS A 208 23.40 -14.73 -14.42
N LYS A 209 22.43 -15.52 -14.90
CA LYS A 209 21.08 -15.05 -15.22
C LYS A 209 20.44 -14.53 -13.93
N ARG A 210 19.98 -13.28 -13.91
CA ARG A 210 19.37 -12.64 -12.73
C ARG A 210 17.87 -12.47 -12.92
N VAL A 211 17.11 -12.54 -11.83
CA VAL A 211 15.68 -12.21 -11.78
C VAL A 211 15.46 -11.29 -10.59
N VAL A 212 14.74 -10.21 -10.81
CA VAL A 212 14.31 -9.30 -9.75
C VAL A 212 12.90 -9.68 -9.32
N VAL A 213 12.69 -9.92 -8.03
CA VAL A 213 11.39 -10.16 -7.44
C VAL A 213 11.01 -8.99 -6.55
N MET A 214 9.82 -8.44 -6.79
CA MET A 214 9.23 -7.37 -6.00
C MET A 214 8.03 -7.98 -5.29
N ASP A 215 8.18 -8.32 -4.00
CA ASP A 215 7.09 -8.87 -3.19
C ASP A 215 6.24 -7.73 -2.59
N GLU A 216 4.96 -8.03 -2.31
CA GLU A 216 3.98 -7.10 -1.73
C GLU A 216 3.87 -5.75 -2.46
N VAL A 217 3.85 -5.75 -3.80
CA VAL A 217 3.76 -4.50 -4.60
C VAL A 217 2.47 -3.71 -4.36
N ASP A 218 1.42 -4.34 -3.81
CA ASP A 218 0.19 -3.70 -3.37
C ASP A 218 0.35 -2.85 -2.10
N GLY A 219 1.37 -3.15 -1.28
CA GLY A 219 1.78 -2.35 -0.12
C GLY A 219 2.35 -0.97 -0.48
N MET A 220 2.78 -0.76 -1.72
CA MET A 220 3.31 0.54 -2.20
C MET A 220 2.23 1.63 -2.37
N SER A 221 0.99 1.35 -1.99
CA SER A 221 -0.20 2.16 -2.25
C SER A 221 -0.26 3.48 -1.46
N SER A 222 0.36 3.53 -0.28
CA SER A 222 0.42 4.73 0.57
C SER A 222 1.34 5.83 0.00
N ASP A 223 2.24 5.47 -0.92
CA ASP A 223 3.30 6.35 -1.39
C ASP A 223 3.02 6.92 -2.78
N ARG A 224 2.79 8.23 -2.85
CA ARG A 224 2.68 8.97 -4.12
C ARG A 224 3.91 8.70 -5.00
N GLY A 225 3.72 7.88 -6.05
CA GLY A 225 4.69 7.67 -7.13
C GLY A 225 5.54 6.40 -7.09
N GLY A 226 5.25 5.39 -6.26
CA GLY A 226 5.99 4.10 -6.30
C GLY A 226 5.73 3.29 -7.56
N VAL A 227 4.46 2.95 -7.81
CA VAL A 227 4.05 2.15 -8.98
C VAL A 227 4.38 2.79 -10.33
N PRO A 228 4.17 4.11 -10.56
CA PRO A 228 4.57 4.75 -11.81
C PRO A 228 6.07 4.66 -12.11
N GLU A 229 6.92 4.73 -11.08
CA GLU A 229 8.37 4.60 -11.23
C GLU A 229 8.77 3.15 -11.52
N LEU A 230 8.12 2.18 -10.87
CA LEU A 230 8.28 0.75 -11.18
C LEU A 230 7.91 0.45 -12.64
N VAL A 231 6.82 1.03 -13.16
CA VAL A 231 6.44 0.90 -14.58
C VAL A 231 7.53 1.46 -15.52
N GLN A 232 8.20 2.56 -15.14
CA GLN A 232 9.31 3.09 -15.94
C GLN A 232 10.54 2.17 -15.92
N ILE A 233 10.81 1.51 -14.79
CA ILE A 233 11.88 0.52 -14.67
C ILE A 233 11.56 -0.69 -15.55
N ILE A 234 10.35 -1.22 -15.48
CA ILE A 234 9.89 -2.36 -16.31
C ILE A 234 10.09 -2.07 -17.80
N LYS A 235 9.73 -0.87 -18.26
CA LYS A 235 9.89 -0.48 -19.67
C LYS A 235 11.34 -0.41 -20.16
N LYS A 236 12.31 -0.23 -19.26
CA LYS A 236 13.73 -0.05 -19.58
C LYS A 236 14.58 -1.27 -19.20
N SER A 237 14.05 -2.19 -18.40
CA SER A 237 14.80 -3.32 -17.87
C SER A 237 15.05 -4.36 -18.96
N LYS A 238 16.28 -4.86 -19.02
CA LYS A 238 16.65 -6.07 -19.78
C LYS A 238 16.62 -7.34 -18.94
N VAL A 239 16.46 -7.19 -17.62
CA VAL A 239 16.39 -8.28 -16.65
C VAL A 239 14.92 -8.60 -16.38
N PRO A 240 14.52 -9.88 -16.33
CA PRO A 240 13.14 -10.27 -16.01
C PRO A 240 12.75 -9.82 -14.60
N ILE A 241 11.58 -9.17 -14.49
CA ILE A 241 11.01 -8.69 -13.23
C ILE A 241 9.77 -9.52 -12.89
N ILE A 242 9.62 -9.96 -11.64
CA ILE A 242 8.41 -10.61 -11.15
C ILE A 242 7.85 -9.78 -10.00
N CYS A 243 6.63 -9.27 -10.17
CA CYS A 243 5.89 -8.56 -9.14
C CYS A 243 4.89 -9.51 -8.47
N ILE A 244 4.84 -9.56 -7.15
CA ILE A 244 3.91 -10.40 -6.39
C ILE A 244 2.95 -9.49 -5.63
N CYS A 245 1.64 -9.75 -5.75
CA CYS A 245 0.61 -9.03 -5.01
C CYS A 245 -0.46 -9.97 -4.45
N ASN A 246 -1.21 -9.49 -3.45
CA ASN A 246 -2.35 -10.23 -2.92
C ASN A 246 -3.62 -9.94 -3.72
N ASP A 247 -3.86 -8.68 -4.09
CA ASP A 247 -5.02 -8.28 -4.89
C ASP A 247 -4.65 -7.57 -6.21
N ARG A 248 -4.96 -8.23 -7.32
CA ARG A 248 -4.84 -7.68 -8.68
C ARG A 248 -5.78 -6.50 -8.92
N GLN A 249 -6.94 -6.48 -8.27
CA GLN A 249 -7.99 -5.48 -8.52
C GLN A 249 -7.73 -4.15 -7.81
N SER A 250 -6.75 -4.11 -6.91
CA SER A 250 -6.33 -2.87 -6.25
C SER A 250 -5.96 -1.80 -7.28
N LEU A 251 -6.35 -0.55 -6.98
CA LEU A 251 -6.28 0.58 -7.93
C LEU A 251 -4.87 0.77 -8.52
N ASN A 252 -3.85 0.60 -7.66
CA ASN A 252 -2.45 0.77 -8.03
C ASN A 252 -1.95 -0.37 -8.91
N ILE A 253 -2.31 -1.62 -8.59
CA ILE A 253 -1.89 -2.80 -9.35
C ILE A 253 -2.55 -2.88 -10.72
N ARG A 254 -3.78 -2.37 -10.89
CA ARG A 254 -4.44 -2.31 -12.21
C ARG A 254 -3.61 -1.56 -13.25
N THR A 255 -2.89 -0.51 -12.86
CA THR A 255 -2.03 0.25 -13.79
C THR A 255 -0.75 -0.51 -14.14
N LEU A 256 -0.17 -1.24 -13.17
CA LEU A 256 1.00 -2.09 -13.34
C LEU A 256 0.70 -3.31 -14.21
N ALA A 257 -0.45 -3.95 -13.98
CA ALA A 257 -0.88 -5.18 -14.65
C ALA A 257 -0.96 -5.05 -16.18
N ASN A 258 -1.12 -3.83 -16.72
CA ASN A 258 -1.12 -3.60 -18.17
C ASN A 258 0.25 -3.78 -18.84
N TYR A 259 1.33 -3.86 -18.05
CA TYR A 259 2.70 -4.01 -18.53
C TYR A 259 3.32 -5.36 -18.16
N CYS A 260 2.54 -6.26 -17.59
CA CYS A 260 3.02 -7.54 -17.07
C CYS A 260 2.22 -8.71 -17.64
N VAL A 261 2.87 -9.87 -17.76
CA VAL A 261 2.17 -11.16 -17.91
C VAL A 261 1.37 -11.44 -16.64
N ASP A 262 0.05 -11.61 -16.74
CA ASP A 262 -0.80 -11.86 -15.58
C ASP A 262 -0.85 -13.35 -15.24
N ILE A 263 -0.29 -13.72 -14.08
CA ILE A 263 -0.23 -15.09 -13.59
C ILE A 263 -1.05 -15.18 -12.30
N LYS A 264 -2.15 -15.94 -12.35
CA LYS A 264 -3.13 -15.98 -11.26
C LYS A 264 -3.05 -17.28 -10.45
N PHE A 265 -2.68 -17.16 -9.18
CA PHE A 265 -2.79 -18.23 -8.19
C PHE A 265 -4.23 -18.29 -7.66
N ARG A 266 -4.82 -19.48 -7.75
CA ARG A 266 -6.16 -19.80 -7.24
C ARG A 266 -6.03 -20.68 -6.01
N LYS A 267 -7.02 -20.61 -5.11
CA LYS A 267 -7.07 -21.49 -3.93
C LYS A 267 -7.05 -22.95 -4.38
N PRO A 268 -6.18 -23.80 -3.80
CA PRO A 268 -6.11 -25.20 -4.18
C PRO A 268 -7.33 -25.91 -3.60
N VAL A 269 -7.75 -27.00 -4.25
CA VAL A 269 -8.80 -27.86 -3.68
C VAL A 269 -8.22 -28.61 -2.50
N ALA A 270 -9.02 -28.88 -1.46
CA ALA A 270 -8.55 -29.57 -0.25
C ALA A 270 -7.80 -30.88 -0.56
N ASN A 271 -8.26 -31.65 -1.54
CA ASN A 271 -7.63 -32.90 -1.97
C ASN A 271 -6.19 -32.71 -2.50
N SER A 272 -5.85 -31.54 -3.04
CA SER A 272 -4.47 -31.23 -3.46
C SER A 272 -3.55 -30.94 -2.28
N ILE A 273 -4.09 -30.42 -1.17
CA ILE A 273 -3.32 -30.01 0.01
C ILE A 273 -3.08 -31.19 0.96
N LEU A 274 -4.04 -32.11 1.06
CA LEU A 274 -3.99 -33.27 1.96
C LEU A 274 -2.69 -34.08 1.91
N PRO A 275 -2.13 -34.46 0.74
CA PRO A 275 -0.93 -35.28 0.69
C PRO A 275 0.26 -34.60 1.38
N ARG A 276 0.43 -33.29 1.18
CA ARG A 276 1.51 -32.52 1.81
C ARG A 276 1.32 -32.39 3.31
N LEU A 277 0.09 -32.17 3.79
CA LEU A 277 -0.16 -32.12 5.24
C LEU A 277 0.07 -33.46 5.92
N LYS A 278 -0.32 -34.58 5.28
CA LYS A 278 -0.05 -35.93 5.80
C LYS A 278 1.45 -36.20 5.91
N GLU A 279 2.22 -35.78 4.91
CA GLU A 279 3.68 -35.89 4.94
C GLU A 279 4.28 -35.12 6.12
N ILE A 280 3.87 -33.86 6.32
CA ILE A 280 4.32 -33.02 7.44
C ILE A 280 3.95 -33.67 8.78
N LEU A 281 2.69 -34.08 8.95
CA LEU A 281 2.22 -34.70 10.20
C LEU A 281 2.94 -36.01 10.51
N LYS A 282 3.19 -36.83 9.49
CA LYS A 282 3.97 -38.08 9.64
C LYS A 282 5.39 -37.80 10.13
N GLN A 283 6.05 -36.76 9.61
CA GLN A 283 7.40 -36.37 10.05
C GLN A 283 7.42 -35.76 11.46
N GLU A 284 6.30 -35.19 11.90
CA GLU A 284 6.10 -34.64 13.25
C GLU A 284 5.49 -35.65 14.23
N GLY A 285 5.35 -36.92 13.83
CA GLY A 285 4.81 -37.99 14.68
C GLY A 285 3.32 -37.84 15.02
N LYS A 286 2.57 -37.03 14.27
CA LYS A 286 1.13 -36.82 14.46
C LYS A 286 0.33 -37.57 13.39
N ILE A 287 -0.80 -38.15 13.75
CA ILE A 287 -1.71 -38.84 12.82
C ILE A 287 -3.10 -38.23 12.98
N LEU A 288 -3.70 -37.82 11.86
CA LEU A 288 -5.01 -37.21 11.81
C LEU A 288 -5.87 -37.88 10.73
N PRO A 289 -7.17 -38.11 10.99
CA PRO A 289 -8.10 -38.58 9.97
C PRO A 289 -8.29 -37.57 8.82
N ASP A 290 -8.54 -38.09 7.62
CA ASP A 290 -8.76 -37.28 6.41
C ASP A 290 -9.96 -36.34 6.51
N SER A 291 -11.00 -36.74 7.25
CA SER A 291 -12.18 -35.91 7.52
C SER A 291 -11.79 -34.64 8.28
N VAL A 292 -11.06 -34.79 9.38
CA VAL A 292 -10.59 -33.70 10.23
C VAL A 292 -9.68 -32.75 9.44
N LEU A 293 -8.75 -33.29 8.64
CA LEU A 293 -7.86 -32.46 7.83
C LEU A 293 -8.62 -31.65 6.77
N LYS A 294 -9.63 -32.25 6.13
CA LYS A 294 -10.48 -31.54 5.16
C LYS A 294 -11.24 -30.40 5.83
N GLU A 295 -11.79 -30.62 7.03
CA GLU A 295 -12.47 -29.58 7.80
C GLU A 295 -11.53 -28.43 8.17
N ILE A 296 -10.32 -28.73 8.66
CA ILE A 296 -9.30 -27.71 8.97
C ILE A 296 -8.93 -26.91 7.70
N ILE A 297 -8.73 -27.58 6.56
CA ILE A 297 -8.43 -26.91 5.29
C ILE A 297 -9.57 -25.96 4.89
N CYS A 298 -10.81 -26.42 5.00
CA CYS A 298 -12.00 -25.62 4.70
C CYS A 298 -12.10 -24.40 5.62
N ALA A 299 -11.91 -24.59 6.93
CA ALA A 299 -11.96 -23.52 7.92
C ALA A 299 -10.85 -22.49 7.76
N CYS A 300 -9.67 -22.92 7.30
CA CYS A 300 -8.54 -22.06 7.00
C CYS A 300 -8.61 -21.43 5.59
N ASN A 301 -9.72 -21.62 4.86
CA ASN A 301 -9.93 -21.10 3.51
C ASN A 301 -8.81 -21.49 2.52
N SER A 302 -8.24 -22.68 2.71
CA SER A 302 -7.13 -23.22 1.90
C SER A 302 -5.83 -22.40 1.92
N ASP A 303 -5.60 -21.59 2.96
CA ASP A 303 -4.31 -20.93 3.21
C ASP A 303 -3.32 -21.92 3.85
N ILE A 304 -2.34 -22.37 3.06
CA ILE A 304 -1.41 -23.43 3.47
C ILE A 304 -0.54 -22.99 4.65
N ARG A 305 -0.08 -21.73 4.64
CA ARG A 305 0.75 -21.18 5.73
C ARG A 305 -0.03 -21.15 7.04
N PHE A 306 -1.28 -20.69 6.99
CA PHE A 306 -2.16 -20.65 8.15
C PHE A 306 -2.50 -22.05 8.65
N ILE A 307 -2.82 -23.00 7.75
CA ILE A 307 -3.10 -24.40 8.12
C ILE A 307 -1.91 -25.01 8.88
N ILE A 308 -0.69 -24.85 8.36
CA ILE A 308 0.52 -25.39 8.99
C ILE A 308 0.73 -24.77 10.39
N ASN A 309 0.55 -23.46 10.52
CA ASN A 309 0.66 -22.78 11.82
C ASN A 309 -0.43 -23.25 12.80
N THR A 310 -1.65 -23.48 12.35
CA THR A 310 -2.74 -24.04 13.16
C THR A 310 -2.40 -25.46 13.64
N LEU A 311 -1.86 -26.31 12.77
CA LEU A 311 -1.43 -27.67 13.12
C LEU A 311 -0.22 -27.68 14.08
N GLN A 312 0.67 -26.70 13.95
CA GLN A 312 1.80 -26.52 14.87
C GLN A 312 1.34 -26.05 16.25
N LYS A 313 0.39 -25.10 16.32
CA LYS A 313 -0.13 -24.53 17.57
C LYS A 313 -0.83 -25.60 18.44
N ASN A 314 -1.59 -26.49 17.82
CA ASN A 314 -2.39 -27.49 18.54
C ASN A 314 -1.52 -28.72 18.89
N LYS A 315 -1.30 -28.94 20.19
CA LYS A 315 -0.54 -30.09 20.72
C LYS A 315 -1.35 -31.39 20.66
N ASP A 316 -2.63 -31.33 21.02
CA ASP A 316 -3.55 -32.47 20.99
C ASP A 316 -4.52 -32.37 19.81
N LEU A 317 -4.23 -33.12 18.76
CA LEU A 317 -5.03 -33.18 17.53
C LEU A 317 -6.03 -34.36 17.51
N LYS A 318 -6.30 -35.00 18.66
CA LYS A 318 -7.09 -36.24 18.72
C LYS A 318 -8.59 -36.06 18.48
N ASP A 319 -9.14 -34.89 18.81
CA ASP A 319 -10.56 -34.55 18.64
C ASP A 319 -10.74 -33.13 18.10
N ILE A 320 -11.65 -32.95 17.12
CA ILE A 320 -11.97 -31.65 16.50
C ILE A 320 -12.41 -30.61 17.56
N LYS A 321 -13.10 -31.05 18.62
CA LYS A 321 -13.60 -30.17 19.68
C LYS A 321 -12.49 -29.51 20.51
N ASN A 322 -11.30 -30.11 20.53
CA ASN A 322 -10.15 -29.61 21.28
C ASN A 322 -9.21 -28.78 20.40
N ILE A 323 -9.50 -28.67 19.10
CA ILE A 323 -8.77 -27.78 18.21
C ILE A 323 -9.31 -26.38 18.45
N GLU A 324 -8.48 -25.49 19.01
CA GLU A 324 -8.77 -24.06 18.98
C GLU A 324 -8.78 -23.60 17.51
N MET A 325 -9.96 -23.67 16.90
CA MET A 325 -10.18 -23.16 15.56
C MET A 325 -10.22 -21.64 15.64
N THR A 326 -9.06 -21.02 15.47
CA THR A 326 -8.98 -19.64 15.02
C THR A 326 -9.56 -19.61 13.62
N HIS A 327 -10.87 -19.34 13.50
CA HIS A 327 -11.50 -19.10 12.22
C HIS A 327 -10.76 -17.94 11.58
N LYS A 328 -10.02 -18.21 10.50
CA LYS A 328 -9.46 -17.14 9.70
C LYS A 328 -10.64 -16.48 9.00
N THR A 329 -11.08 -15.33 9.50
CA THR A 329 -12.00 -14.48 8.74
C THR A 329 -11.28 -14.19 7.43
N PRO A 330 -11.83 -14.65 6.29
CA PRO A 330 -11.17 -14.41 5.02
C PRO A 330 -11.11 -12.91 4.81
N GLN A 331 -9.92 -12.34 4.65
CA GLN A 331 -9.80 -10.99 4.12
C GLN A 331 -10.41 -11.02 2.72
N LEU A 332 -11.63 -10.50 2.62
CA LEU A 332 -12.36 -10.39 1.37
C LEU A 332 -11.78 -9.22 0.60
N ASN A 333 -11.63 -9.36 -0.71
CA ASN A 333 -11.30 -8.19 -1.53
C ASN A 333 -12.50 -7.23 -1.54
N ILE A 334 -12.24 -5.96 -1.84
CA ILE A 334 -13.24 -4.89 -1.76
C ILE A 334 -14.52 -5.23 -2.57
N PHE A 335 -14.39 -5.88 -3.74
CA PHE A 335 -15.53 -6.27 -4.55
C PHE A 335 -16.30 -7.46 -3.97
N GLU A 336 -15.63 -8.43 -3.35
CA GLU A 336 -16.22 -9.57 -2.65
C GLU A 336 -16.95 -9.09 -1.40
N THR A 337 -16.35 -8.18 -0.64
CA THR A 337 -16.98 -7.53 0.52
C THR A 337 -18.26 -6.81 0.09
N ALA A 338 -18.18 -5.94 -0.94
CA ALA A 338 -19.35 -5.26 -1.48
C ALA A 338 -20.40 -6.24 -2.01
N THR A 339 -19.99 -7.31 -2.70
CA THR A 339 -20.89 -8.35 -3.20
C THR A 339 -21.62 -9.06 -2.06
N GLN A 340 -20.92 -9.41 -0.98
CA GLN A 340 -21.53 -10.03 0.20
C GLN A 340 -22.42 -9.05 0.95
N LEU A 341 -22.06 -7.76 1.01
CA LEU A 341 -22.85 -6.72 1.66
C LEU A 341 -24.23 -6.61 1.01
N PHE A 342 -24.29 -6.66 -0.32
CA PHE A 342 -25.56 -6.66 -1.07
C PHE A 342 -26.34 -7.97 -0.99
N LYS A 343 -25.68 -9.12 -0.83
CA LYS A 343 -26.33 -10.46 -0.82
C LYS A 343 -26.78 -10.92 0.56
N SER A 344 -26.12 -10.49 1.63
CA SER A 344 -26.41 -10.94 2.99
C SER A 344 -27.81 -10.50 3.42
N HIS A 345 -28.48 -11.31 4.26
CA HIS A 345 -29.75 -10.94 4.91
C HIS A 345 -29.58 -10.64 6.40
N SER A 346 -28.47 -11.07 7.02
CA SER A 346 -28.18 -10.78 8.43
C SER A 346 -27.66 -9.35 8.59
N ALA A 347 -28.26 -8.61 9.53
CA ALA A 347 -27.83 -7.25 9.85
C ALA A 347 -26.42 -7.21 10.44
N GLU A 348 -26.12 -8.13 11.37
CA GLU A 348 -24.80 -8.28 12.00
C GLU A 348 -23.72 -8.48 10.94
N ARG A 349 -23.94 -9.45 10.03
CA ARG A 349 -22.97 -9.74 8.97
C ARG A 349 -22.74 -8.54 8.04
N LYS A 350 -23.78 -7.74 7.77
CA LYS A 350 -23.65 -6.52 6.95
C LYS A 350 -22.84 -5.44 7.66
N LEU A 351 -23.02 -5.30 8.97
CA LEU A 351 -22.21 -4.37 9.78
C LEU A 351 -20.75 -4.82 9.78
N ASP A 352 -20.45 -6.10 9.98
CA ASP A 352 -19.07 -6.61 9.90
C ASP A 352 -18.43 -6.29 8.53
N LEU A 353 -19.14 -6.59 7.44
CA LEU A 353 -18.68 -6.32 6.07
C LEU A 353 -18.48 -4.83 5.79
N PHE A 354 -19.30 -3.98 6.41
CA PHE A 354 -19.11 -2.53 6.33
C PHE A 354 -17.80 -2.11 7.01
N PHE A 355 -17.50 -2.65 8.18
CA PHE A 355 -16.31 -2.30 8.95
C PHE A 355 -15.01 -2.87 8.39
N GLU A 356 -15.05 -3.87 7.50
CA GLU A 356 -13.88 -4.30 6.72
C GLU A 356 -13.26 -3.14 5.92
N ASP A 357 -14.10 -2.25 5.34
CA ASP A 357 -13.66 -1.00 4.70
C ASP A 357 -14.77 0.05 4.72
N PHE A 358 -14.92 0.72 5.87
CA PHE A 358 -15.97 1.72 6.08
C PHE A 358 -15.80 2.98 5.22
N SER A 359 -14.65 3.14 4.55
CA SER A 359 -14.37 4.29 3.68
C SER A 359 -14.93 4.10 2.26
N ILE A 360 -14.88 2.87 1.73
CA ILE A 360 -15.24 2.58 0.34
C ILE A 360 -16.61 1.91 0.23
N MET A 361 -17.04 1.12 1.22
CA MET A 361 -18.34 0.43 1.21
C MET A 361 -19.54 1.37 0.99
N PRO A 362 -19.66 2.53 1.66
CA PRO A 362 -20.69 3.53 1.37
C PRO A 362 -20.76 3.93 -0.12
N LEU A 363 -19.61 4.11 -0.75
CA LEU A 363 -19.52 4.52 -2.14
C LEU A 363 -19.94 3.39 -3.10
N PHE A 364 -19.65 2.13 -2.75
CA PHE A 364 -20.17 0.97 -3.48
C PHE A 364 -21.70 0.90 -3.39
N VAL A 365 -22.25 1.20 -2.22
CA VAL A 365 -23.70 1.26 -2.02
C VAL A 365 -24.30 2.36 -2.88
N HIS A 366 -23.80 3.60 -2.78
CA HIS A 366 -24.25 4.74 -3.57
C HIS A 366 -24.15 4.53 -5.09
N GLU A 367 -23.10 3.89 -5.58
CA GLU A 367 -22.95 3.63 -7.02
C GLU A 367 -23.99 2.62 -7.53
N ASN A 368 -24.33 1.61 -6.72
CA ASN A 368 -25.02 0.41 -7.19
C ASN A 368 -26.48 0.28 -6.74
N PHE A 369 -26.92 1.02 -5.72
CA PHE A 369 -28.31 0.91 -5.23
C PHE A 369 -29.33 1.18 -6.34
N ALA A 370 -29.00 2.10 -7.27
CA ALA A 370 -29.84 2.44 -8.41
C ALA A 370 -29.55 1.56 -9.67
N LYS A 371 -28.32 1.05 -9.85
CA LYS A 371 -27.85 0.48 -11.12
C LYS A 371 -28.29 -0.96 -11.43
N LYS A 372 -28.80 -1.71 -10.46
CA LYS A 372 -29.37 -3.06 -10.70
C LYS A 372 -30.68 -3.30 -9.92
N GLY A 373 -31.54 -2.29 -9.87
CA GLY A 373 -32.84 -2.36 -9.19
C GLY A 373 -34.07 -2.57 -10.09
N PHE A 374 -34.01 -2.41 -11.43
CA PHE A 374 -35.26 -2.28 -12.22
C PHE A 374 -35.18 -2.84 -13.65
N SER A 375 -34.81 -4.11 -13.79
CA SER A 375 -34.99 -4.80 -15.09
C SER A 375 -36.43 -5.30 -15.31
N LYS A 376 -37.30 -5.25 -14.29
CA LYS A 376 -38.71 -5.61 -14.37
C LYS A 376 -39.56 -4.59 -13.61
N LYS A 377 -40.77 -4.33 -14.09
CA LYS A 377 -41.78 -3.37 -13.58
C LYS A 377 -42.21 -3.57 -12.10
N SER A 378 -41.64 -4.53 -11.35
CA SER A 378 -42.22 -5.04 -10.10
C SER A 378 -41.34 -4.96 -8.83
N ASP A 379 -40.07 -4.56 -8.90
CA ASP A 379 -39.13 -4.99 -7.84
C ASP A 379 -38.71 -3.95 -6.80
N LEU A 380 -38.88 -2.65 -7.06
CA LEU A 380 -38.86 -1.61 -6.03
C LEU A 380 -39.81 -0.47 -6.48
N THR A 381 -40.51 0.19 -5.57
CA THR A 381 -41.31 1.38 -5.93
C THR A 381 -40.39 2.60 -6.02
N LEU A 382 -40.77 3.63 -6.79
CA LEU A 382 -40.08 4.93 -6.78
C LEU A 382 -39.94 5.48 -5.35
N GLN A 383 -40.92 5.17 -4.49
CA GLN A 383 -40.91 5.51 -3.07
C GLN A 383 -39.77 4.84 -2.30
N GLN A 384 -39.49 3.56 -2.55
CA GLN A 384 -38.36 2.88 -1.90
C GLN A 384 -37.02 3.42 -2.40
N LEU A 385 -36.92 3.83 -3.66
CA LEU A 385 -35.72 4.53 -4.15
C LEU A 385 -35.52 5.89 -3.49
N ALA A 386 -36.60 6.65 -3.31
CA ALA A 386 -36.56 7.91 -2.59
C ALA A 386 -36.09 7.70 -1.14
N GLU A 387 -36.68 6.71 -0.47
CA GLU A 387 -36.31 6.33 0.91
C GLU A 387 -34.84 5.93 1.03
N VAL A 388 -34.32 5.11 0.10
CA VAL A 388 -32.89 4.74 0.08
C VAL A 388 -32.00 5.95 -0.21
N SER A 389 -32.44 6.86 -1.07
CA SER A 389 -31.71 8.09 -1.35
C SER A 389 -31.63 9.00 -0.12
N ASP A 390 -32.72 9.09 0.66
CA ASP A 390 -32.75 9.81 1.93
C ASP A 390 -31.81 9.16 2.95
N TYR A 391 -31.79 7.83 3.06
CA TYR A 391 -30.82 7.14 3.93
C TYR A 391 -29.37 7.44 3.57
N ILE A 392 -29.02 7.40 2.28
CA ILE A 392 -27.66 7.74 1.84
C ILE A 392 -27.34 9.21 2.14
N SER A 393 -28.31 10.12 1.96
CA SER A 393 -28.18 11.54 2.29
C SER A 393 -27.92 11.75 3.79
N TYR A 394 -28.67 11.08 4.66
CA TYR A 394 -28.40 11.11 6.11
C TYR A 394 -27.01 10.53 6.44
N GLY A 395 -26.61 9.46 5.75
CA GLY A 395 -25.27 8.90 5.84
C GLY A 395 -24.17 9.93 5.55
N ASP A 396 -24.32 10.74 4.51
CA ASP A 396 -23.35 11.80 4.15
C ASP A 396 -23.25 12.91 5.21
N VAL A 397 -24.38 13.28 5.84
CA VAL A 397 -24.39 14.24 6.95
C VAL A 397 -23.62 13.69 8.17
N ILE A 398 -23.80 12.41 8.46
CA ILE A 398 -23.08 11.73 9.54
C ILE A 398 -21.58 11.62 9.19
N ASP A 399 -21.25 11.25 7.96
CA ASP A 399 -19.86 11.15 7.47
C ASP A 399 -19.13 12.48 7.61
N LYS A 400 -19.79 13.59 7.24
CA LYS A 400 -19.24 14.94 7.42
C LYS A 400 -18.98 15.29 8.88
N SER A 401 -19.75 14.73 9.81
CA SER A 401 -19.55 14.90 11.26
C SER A 401 -18.41 14.02 11.78
N ILE A 402 -18.24 12.82 11.23
CA ILE A 402 -17.13 11.89 11.54
C ILE A 402 -15.80 12.45 11.04
N HIS A 403 -15.76 12.98 9.82
CA HIS A 403 -14.55 13.53 9.19
C HIS A 403 -14.42 15.05 9.31
N GLY A 404 -15.30 15.68 10.10
CA GLY A 404 -15.26 17.11 10.40
C GLY A 404 -14.13 17.49 11.37
N THR A 405 -14.13 18.76 11.80
CA THR A 405 -13.08 19.33 12.65
C THR A 405 -12.92 18.63 14.02
N GLN A 406 -13.99 18.07 14.56
CA GLN A 406 -14.01 17.43 15.88
C GLN A 406 -13.87 15.89 15.82
N GLN A 407 -13.77 15.29 14.63
CA GLN A 407 -13.57 13.86 14.39
C GLN A 407 -14.38 12.90 15.29
N ASN A 408 -15.70 12.82 15.09
CA ASN A 408 -16.57 12.05 16.00
C ASN A 408 -16.80 10.59 15.54
N TYR A 409 -15.82 9.73 15.74
CA TYR A 409 -15.89 8.30 15.35
C TYR A 409 -16.95 7.48 16.10
N SER A 410 -17.50 7.98 17.21
CA SER A 410 -18.60 7.30 17.91
C SER A 410 -19.87 7.17 17.04
N LEU A 411 -19.97 7.97 15.98
CA LEU A 411 -21.08 7.94 15.04
C LEU A 411 -20.97 6.84 13.97
N LEU A 412 -19.85 6.12 13.89
CA LEU A 412 -19.62 5.08 12.87
C LEU A 412 -20.72 4.01 12.81
N PRO A 413 -21.28 3.49 13.92
CA PRO A 413 -22.39 2.54 13.85
C PRO A 413 -23.63 3.13 13.16
N TYR A 414 -23.96 4.40 13.44
CA TYR A 414 -25.06 5.10 12.76
C TYR A 414 -24.77 5.31 11.28
N TYR A 415 -23.52 5.65 10.96
CA TYR A 415 -23.08 5.76 9.57
C TYR A 415 -23.23 4.42 8.83
N ALA A 416 -22.84 3.30 9.43
CA ALA A 416 -23.01 1.96 8.87
C ALA A 416 -24.50 1.64 8.60
N VAL A 417 -25.39 2.04 9.51
CA VAL A 417 -26.83 1.82 9.35
C VAL A 417 -27.39 2.57 8.14
N PHE A 418 -27.12 3.87 8.05
CA PHE A 418 -27.68 4.74 7.00
C PHE A 418 -27.01 4.58 5.64
N SER A 419 -25.69 4.32 5.61
CA SER A 419 -24.92 4.23 4.36
C SER A 419 -24.85 2.83 3.77
N ALA A 420 -25.12 1.77 4.55
CA ALA A 420 -24.99 0.39 4.08
C ALA A 420 -26.14 -0.53 4.49
N LEU A 421 -26.51 -0.61 5.77
CA LEU A 421 -27.49 -1.58 6.24
C LEU A 421 -28.88 -1.37 5.63
N LEU A 422 -29.45 -0.16 5.80
CA LEU A 422 -30.78 0.18 5.29
C LEU A 422 -30.82 0.21 3.75
N PRO A 423 -29.87 0.86 3.05
CA PRO A 423 -29.86 0.88 1.58
C PRO A 423 -29.79 -0.50 0.92
N THR A 424 -29.15 -1.47 1.57
CA THR A 424 -28.92 -2.80 0.98
C THR A 424 -29.96 -3.84 1.39
N LYS A 425 -30.93 -3.51 2.25
CA LYS A 425 -31.89 -4.48 2.84
C LYS A 425 -32.60 -5.34 1.80
N ASN A 426 -33.02 -4.74 0.70
CA ASN A 426 -33.76 -5.41 -0.40
C ASN A 426 -32.96 -5.44 -1.72
N SER A 427 -31.63 -5.31 -1.65
CA SER A 427 -30.83 -5.29 -2.87
C SER A 427 -30.76 -6.66 -3.54
N LYS A 428 -30.83 -6.66 -4.87
CA LYS A 428 -30.56 -7.83 -5.72
C LYS A 428 -29.26 -7.68 -6.51
N VAL A 429 -28.38 -6.75 -6.11
CA VAL A 429 -27.10 -6.52 -6.77
C VAL A 429 -26.21 -7.76 -6.60
N VAL A 430 -26.07 -8.54 -7.68
CA VAL A 430 -25.24 -9.76 -7.67
C VAL A 430 -23.75 -9.44 -7.83
N ARG A 431 -23.43 -8.38 -8.57
CA ARG A 431 -22.06 -7.94 -8.85
C ARG A 431 -22.02 -6.42 -8.86
N PRO A 432 -21.43 -5.77 -7.85
CA PRO A 432 -21.37 -4.32 -7.78
C PRO A 432 -20.27 -3.78 -8.71
N ASP A 433 -20.58 -2.66 -9.35
CA ASP A 433 -19.63 -1.87 -10.12
C ASP A 433 -18.82 -0.98 -9.18
N PHE A 434 -17.60 -0.63 -9.58
CA PHE A 434 -16.73 0.22 -8.79
C PHE A 434 -17.28 1.66 -8.71
N PRO A 435 -17.15 2.35 -7.57
CA PRO A 435 -17.65 3.72 -7.42
C PRO A 435 -17.00 4.69 -8.41
N SER A 436 -17.81 5.26 -9.30
CA SER A 436 -17.39 6.26 -10.26
C SER A 436 -17.12 7.62 -9.60
N TYR A 437 -17.74 7.85 -8.43
CA TYR A 437 -17.61 9.06 -7.62
C TYR A 437 -16.14 9.47 -7.40
N LEU A 438 -15.25 8.53 -7.09
CA LEU A 438 -13.83 8.82 -6.87
C LEU A 438 -13.16 9.45 -8.10
N GLY A 439 -13.45 8.92 -9.28
CA GLY A 439 -12.93 9.44 -10.55
C GLY A 439 -13.53 10.81 -10.90
N ILE A 440 -14.82 10.99 -10.63
CA ILE A 440 -15.54 12.26 -10.84
C ILE A 440 -14.97 13.35 -9.92
N THR A 441 -14.77 13.06 -8.64
CA THR A 441 -14.21 14.00 -7.65
C THR A 441 -12.77 14.37 -7.97
N SER A 442 -11.95 13.41 -8.39
CA SER A 442 -10.58 13.70 -8.86
C SER A 442 -10.59 14.62 -10.08
N SER A 443 -11.45 14.34 -11.06
CA SER A 443 -11.60 15.17 -12.26
C SER A 443 -12.12 16.58 -11.92
N LYS A 444 -13.08 16.68 -10.99
CA LYS A 444 -13.62 17.94 -10.47
C LYS A 444 -12.51 18.77 -9.83
N ASN A 445 -11.72 18.18 -8.93
CA ASN A 445 -10.62 18.87 -8.25
C ASN A 445 -9.53 19.30 -9.24
N GLY A 446 -9.21 18.44 -10.22
CA GLY A 446 -8.30 18.79 -11.32
C GLY A 446 -8.78 19.99 -12.11
N ASN A 447 -10.05 19.98 -12.53
CA ASN A 447 -10.67 21.07 -13.29
C ASN A 447 -10.79 22.35 -12.45
N HIS A 448 -11.07 22.25 -11.15
CA HIS A 448 -11.14 23.40 -10.25
C HIS A 448 -9.78 24.09 -10.12
N ARG A 449 -8.68 23.34 -10.00
CA ARG A 449 -7.32 23.91 -10.02
C ARG A 449 -7.02 24.63 -11.33
N LEU A 450 -7.38 24.03 -12.47
CA LEU A 450 -7.23 24.69 -13.77
C LEU A 450 -8.03 25.99 -13.83
N LEU A 451 -9.27 25.97 -13.35
CA LEU A 451 -10.11 27.15 -13.30
C LEU A 451 -9.51 28.27 -12.43
N ILE A 452 -8.95 27.94 -11.28
CA ILE A 452 -8.25 28.90 -10.41
C ILE A 452 -7.09 29.56 -11.17
N ASN A 453 -6.28 28.77 -11.89
CA ASN A 453 -5.18 29.30 -12.69
C ASN A 453 -5.69 30.26 -13.78
N VAL A 454 -6.73 29.88 -14.53
CA VAL A 454 -7.35 30.76 -15.54
C VAL A 454 -7.86 32.06 -14.90
N CYS A 455 -8.53 31.97 -13.76
CA CYS A 455 -9.03 33.15 -13.04
C CYS A 455 -7.90 34.03 -12.49
N SER A 456 -6.73 33.46 -12.20
CA SER A 456 -5.54 34.22 -11.80
C SER A 456 -4.96 35.05 -12.94
N HIS A 457 -5.08 34.60 -14.19
CA HIS A 457 -4.59 35.34 -15.36
C HIS A 457 -5.61 36.31 -15.93
N LEU A 458 -6.90 36.00 -15.85
CA LEU A 458 -7.97 36.85 -16.39
C LEU A 458 -7.86 38.29 -15.87
N LYS A 459 -7.89 39.24 -16.80
CA LYS A 459 -7.89 40.68 -16.51
C LYS A 459 -9.03 41.08 -15.57
N TYR A 460 -10.22 40.54 -15.81
CA TYR A 460 -11.41 40.79 -15.00
C TYR A 460 -11.52 39.76 -13.88
N LYS A 461 -11.44 40.23 -12.64
CA LYS A 461 -11.59 39.39 -11.44
C LYS A 461 -13.06 39.29 -11.03
N ASP A 462 -13.55 38.06 -10.90
CA ASP A 462 -14.85 37.71 -10.33
C ASP A 462 -14.76 36.30 -9.73
N ASN A 463 -15.85 35.81 -9.14
CA ASN A 463 -15.94 34.45 -8.62
C ASN A 463 -15.69 33.43 -9.75
N CYS A 464 -14.79 32.48 -9.51
CA CYS A 464 -14.42 31.42 -10.45
C CYS A 464 -15.65 30.68 -11.04
N GLU A 465 -16.69 30.44 -10.24
CA GLU A 465 -17.92 29.79 -10.70
C GLU A 465 -18.72 30.66 -11.67
N LYS A 466 -18.78 31.98 -11.44
CA LYS A 466 -19.40 32.91 -12.38
C LYS A 466 -18.61 33.00 -13.69
N ILE A 467 -17.28 33.09 -13.59
CA ILE A 467 -16.36 33.05 -14.74
C ILE A 467 -16.62 31.79 -15.57
N ARG A 468 -16.64 30.62 -14.94
CA ARG A 468 -16.90 29.35 -15.61
C ARG A 468 -18.28 29.28 -16.26
N ARG A 469 -19.33 29.78 -15.58
CA ARG A 469 -20.72 29.61 -16.02
C ARG A 469 -21.14 30.60 -17.09
N TYR A 470 -20.67 31.85 -17.01
CA TYR A 470 -21.19 32.95 -17.84
C TYR A 470 -20.15 33.49 -18.83
N TYR A 471 -18.91 33.70 -18.40
CA TYR A 471 -17.90 34.37 -19.23
C TYR A 471 -17.15 33.38 -20.14
N ALA A 472 -16.65 32.29 -19.58
CA ALA A 472 -15.84 31.30 -20.30
C ALA A 472 -16.54 30.72 -21.54
N PRO A 473 -17.85 30.36 -21.51
CA PRO A 473 -18.53 29.87 -22.71
C PRO A 473 -18.57 30.89 -23.85
N ILE A 474 -18.70 32.18 -23.53
CA ILE A 474 -18.74 33.26 -24.53
C ILE A 474 -17.35 33.41 -25.16
N ILE A 475 -16.33 33.59 -24.32
CA ILE A 475 -14.94 33.80 -24.75
C ILE A 475 -14.45 32.62 -25.61
N VAL A 476 -14.67 31.38 -25.15
CA VAL A 476 -14.20 30.20 -25.88
C VAL A 476 -14.93 30.01 -27.19
N ASN A 477 -16.26 30.23 -27.23
CA ASN A 477 -17.01 30.08 -28.47
C ASN A 477 -16.64 31.15 -29.51
N GLU A 478 -16.37 32.39 -29.10
CA GLU A 478 -15.87 33.43 -30.01
C GLU A 478 -14.47 33.10 -30.54
N LEU A 479 -13.55 32.67 -29.67
CA LEU A 479 -12.23 32.21 -30.09
C LEU A 479 -12.30 31.05 -31.10
N ILE A 480 -13.12 30.04 -30.82
CA ILE A 480 -13.33 28.90 -31.73
C ILE A 480 -13.90 29.39 -33.08
N LYS A 481 -14.85 30.34 -33.07
CA LYS A 481 -15.42 30.92 -34.29
C LYS A 481 -14.36 31.67 -35.11
N CYS A 482 -13.54 32.51 -34.50
CA CYS A 482 -12.45 33.23 -35.18
C CYS A 482 -11.44 32.26 -35.81
N ILE A 483 -10.99 31.25 -35.05
CA ILE A 483 -10.05 30.23 -35.57
C ILE A 483 -10.70 29.43 -36.70
N CYS A 484 -11.99 29.10 -36.61
CA CYS A 484 -12.70 28.40 -37.68
C CYS A 484 -12.75 29.21 -38.99
N LYS A 485 -12.98 30.52 -38.89
CA LYS A 485 -12.97 31.46 -40.03
C LYS A 485 -11.58 31.83 -40.54
N ASN A 486 -10.50 31.31 -39.94
CA ASN A 486 -9.11 31.68 -40.22
C ASN A 486 -8.82 33.17 -39.95
N ASP A 487 -9.58 33.79 -39.04
CA ASP A 487 -9.35 35.14 -38.53
C ASP A 487 -8.41 35.05 -37.32
N THR A 488 -7.10 35.06 -37.60
CA THR A 488 -6.08 34.94 -36.55
C THR A 488 -5.99 36.20 -35.70
N ASP A 489 -6.13 37.38 -36.31
CA ASP A 489 -5.95 38.66 -35.61
C ASP A 489 -7.09 38.90 -34.61
N GLY A 490 -8.34 38.64 -35.00
CA GLY A 490 -9.48 38.70 -34.09
C GLY A 490 -9.36 37.72 -32.93
N ALA A 491 -8.84 36.50 -33.17
CA ALA A 491 -8.57 35.54 -32.11
C ALA A 491 -7.46 36.02 -31.14
N LEU A 492 -6.40 36.64 -31.66
CA LEU A 492 -5.33 37.19 -30.83
C LEU A 492 -5.78 38.41 -30.02
N ASP A 493 -6.68 39.24 -30.57
CA ASP A 493 -7.20 40.41 -29.86
C ASP A 493 -8.12 40.02 -28.70
N ILE A 494 -8.92 38.97 -28.84
CA ILE A 494 -9.68 38.39 -27.70
C ILE A 494 -8.71 37.88 -26.62
N ILE A 495 -7.63 37.18 -27.00
CA ILE A 495 -6.65 36.70 -26.03
C ILE A 495 -5.97 37.85 -25.28
N LYS A 496 -5.63 38.94 -25.99
CA LYS A 496 -5.04 40.13 -25.37
C LYS A 496 -6.03 40.86 -24.47
N SER A 497 -7.28 41.03 -24.90
CA SER A 497 -8.29 41.80 -24.16
C SER A 497 -8.64 41.18 -22.81
N TYR A 498 -8.61 39.85 -22.74
CA TYR A 498 -8.85 39.08 -21.51
C TYR A 498 -7.55 38.64 -20.78
N GLU A 499 -6.37 38.97 -21.30
CA GLU A 499 -5.05 38.59 -20.78
C GLU A 499 -4.86 37.07 -20.61
N LEU A 500 -5.51 36.28 -21.47
CA LEU A 500 -5.46 34.82 -21.41
C LEU A 500 -4.14 34.28 -21.98
N ILE A 501 -3.72 33.10 -21.50
CA ILE A 501 -2.65 32.34 -22.14
C ILE A 501 -3.21 31.17 -22.96
N LYS A 502 -2.43 30.61 -23.88
CA LYS A 502 -2.88 29.47 -24.70
C LYS A 502 -3.28 28.28 -23.83
N ASP A 503 -2.53 28.03 -22.76
CA ASP A 503 -2.84 26.97 -21.80
C ASP A 503 -4.16 27.23 -21.06
N ASP A 504 -4.55 28.49 -20.86
CA ASP A 504 -5.87 28.84 -20.29
C ASP A 504 -6.98 28.51 -21.27
N PHE A 505 -6.79 28.82 -22.55
CA PHE A 505 -7.74 28.47 -23.59
C PHE A 505 -7.93 26.95 -23.70
N ASP A 506 -6.83 26.19 -23.71
CA ASP A 506 -6.89 24.72 -23.71
C ASP A 506 -7.55 24.17 -22.42
N SER A 507 -7.28 24.80 -21.27
CA SER A 507 -7.92 24.47 -19.99
C SER A 507 -9.42 24.74 -20.01
N LEU A 508 -9.85 25.88 -20.55
CA LEU A 508 -11.26 26.24 -20.67
C LEU A 508 -12.03 25.33 -21.63
N ILE A 509 -11.43 24.95 -22.77
CA ILE A 509 -12.02 23.95 -23.68
C ILE A 509 -12.32 22.64 -22.93
N LYS A 510 -11.35 22.17 -22.12
CA LYS A 510 -11.51 20.97 -21.31
C LYS A 510 -12.59 21.12 -20.24
N ILE A 511 -12.59 22.23 -19.51
CA ILE A 511 -13.57 22.51 -18.43
C ILE A 511 -15.00 22.57 -19.00
N LEU A 512 -15.18 23.18 -20.16
CA LEU A 512 -16.48 23.34 -20.83
C LEU A 512 -16.91 22.11 -21.64
N LYS A 513 -16.09 21.06 -21.68
CA LYS A 513 -16.32 19.85 -22.50
C LYS A 513 -16.49 20.14 -24.00
N LEU A 514 -15.78 21.15 -24.51
CA LEU A 514 -15.83 21.57 -25.92
C LEU A 514 -14.72 20.92 -26.78
N THR A 515 -14.08 19.86 -26.27
CA THR A 515 -12.93 19.21 -26.94
C THR A 515 -13.28 18.70 -28.34
N GLU A 516 -14.44 18.08 -28.52
CA GLU A 516 -14.86 17.57 -29.83
C GLU A 516 -15.18 18.71 -30.81
N THR A 517 -15.82 19.78 -30.32
CA THR A 517 -16.07 21.00 -31.09
C THR A 517 -14.76 21.67 -31.53
N TYR A 518 -13.74 21.70 -30.66
CA TYR A 518 -12.44 22.24 -31.05
C TYR A 518 -11.71 21.30 -32.01
N LYS A 519 -11.83 19.97 -31.86
CA LYS A 519 -11.22 18.99 -32.78
C LYS A 519 -11.73 19.13 -34.21
N SER A 520 -13.02 19.44 -34.42
CA SER A 520 -13.59 19.62 -35.77
C SER A 520 -13.05 20.84 -36.53
N VAL A 521 -12.46 21.81 -35.84
CA VAL A 521 -11.81 22.98 -36.48
C VAL A 521 -10.61 22.52 -37.34
N PRO A 522 -10.45 23.01 -38.59
CA PRO A 522 -9.38 22.59 -39.48
C PRO A 522 -7.97 22.71 -38.86
N SER A 523 -7.15 21.66 -39.03
CA SER A 523 -5.78 21.60 -38.47
C SER A 523 -4.88 22.72 -38.99
N LYS A 524 -5.08 23.14 -40.26
CA LYS A 524 -4.37 24.27 -40.87
C LYS A 524 -4.60 25.57 -40.08
N ASN A 525 -5.84 25.85 -39.70
CA ASN A 525 -6.20 27.09 -38.99
C ASN A 525 -5.67 27.08 -37.56
N LYS A 526 -5.72 25.94 -36.86
CA LYS A 526 -5.11 25.77 -35.52
C LYS A 526 -3.60 26.03 -35.53
N SER A 527 -2.94 25.54 -36.59
CA SER A 527 -1.50 25.70 -36.78
C SER A 527 -1.14 27.16 -37.09
N ALA A 528 -1.93 27.84 -37.94
CA ALA A 528 -1.79 29.26 -38.23
C ALA A 528 -1.93 30.12 -36.96
N PHE A 529 -3.01 29.91 -36.21
CA PHE A 529 -3.23 30.57 -34.92
C PHE A 529 -2.07 30.35 -33.93
N THR A 530 -1.59 29.10 -33.78
CA THR A 530 -0.48 28.80 -32.87
C THR A 530 0.82 29.49 -33.30
N ARG A 531 1.09 29.58 -34.61
CA ARG A 531 2.29 30.25 -35.14
C ARG A 531 2.24 31.75 -34.87
N GLU A 532 1.12 32.41 -35.15
CA GLU A 532 0.98 33.85 -34.90
C GLU A 532 0.97 34.16 -33.39
N TYR A 533 0.31 33.33 -32.58
CA TYR A 533 0.34 33.44 -31.12
C TYR A 533 1.77 33.43 -30.55
N LYS A 534 2.65 32.56 -31.07
CA LYS A 534 4.06 32.50 -30.63
C LYS A 534 4.88 33.75 -30.96
N LYS A 535 4.46 34.56 -31.93
CA LYS A 535 5.12 35.83 -32.27
C LYS A 535 4.75 36.97 -31.33
N LEU A 536 3.69 36.82 -30.51
CA LEU A 536 3.27 37.84 -29.57
C LEU A 536 4.34 38.07 -28.50
N LYS A 537 4.90 39.29 -28.47
CA LYS A 537 5.67 39.79 -27.33
C LYS A 537 4.71 40.23 -26.24
N ARG A 538 4.74 39.58 -25.08
CA ARG A 538 3.90 39.91 -23.92
C ARG A 538 4.59 39.56 -22.61
N VAL A 539 4.27 40.29 -21.56
CA VAL A 539 4.64 39.92 -20.18
C VAL A 539 3.70 38.80 -19.74
N LEU A 540 4.25 37.65 -19.35
CA LEU A 540 3.45 36.56 -18.83
C LEU A 540 3.00 36.89 -17.40
N PRO A 541 1.83 36.40 -16.93
CA PRO A 541 1.33 36.66 -15.58
C PRO A 541 2.30 36.29 -14.45
N TYR A 542 3.27 35.40 -14.73
CA TYR A 542 4.28 34.92 -13.79
C TYR A 542 5.51 35.84 -13.67
N PHE A 543 5.66 36.84 -14.54
CA PHE A 543 6.87 37.68 -14.61
C PHE A 543 6.93 38.79 -13.54
N ILE A 544 5.93 38.90 -12.66
CA ILE A 544 5.83 40.01 -11.68
C ILE A 544 6.59 39.74 -10.36
N ASN A 545 7.13 38.54 -10.13
CA ASN A 545 7.75 38.20 -8.83
C ASN A 545 9.29 38.19 -8.76
N GLU A 546 10.03 38.66 -9.77
CA GLU A 546 11.51 38.69 -9.72
C GLU A 546 12.15 40.10 -9.76
N LYS A 547 11.36 41.18 -9.83
CA LYS A 547 11.88 42.56 -9.86
C LYS A 547 11.07 43.54 -9.01
N VAL A 548 10.76 43.17 -7.77
CA VAL A 548 10.40 44.16 -6.73
C VAL A 548 11.58 44.27 -5.77
N GLY A 549 12.63 44.88 -6.30
CA GLY A 549 13.89 45.19 -5.65
C GLY A 549 14.66 46.00 -6.67
N GLU A 550 14.87 47.28 -6.38
CA GLU A 550 15.42 48.32 -7.27
C GLU A 550 14.37 48.92 -8.22
N PHE A 551 13.68 49.97 -7.76
CA PHE A 551 13.79 51.33 -8.29
C PHE A 551 12.97 52.25 -7.37
N ASN A 552 13.66 52.76 -6.33
CA ASN A 552 13.34 54.06 -5.73
C ASN A 552 14.13 55.12 -6.50
N GLU A 553 13.58 56.36 -6.51
CA GLU A 553 14.16 57.62 -7.02
C GLU A 553 14.10 57.71 -8.57
N GLU A 554 13.41 58.66 -9.21
CA GLU A 554 13.08 60.07 -8.88
C GLU A 554 11.63 60.45 -9.23
#